data_AF-A0A2D7BV07-F1
#
_entry.id   AF-A0A2D7BV07-F1
#
_cell.length_a   1.000
_cell.length_b   1.000
_cell.length_c   1.000
_cell.angle_alpha   90.00
_cell.angle_beta   90.00
_cell.angle_gamma   90.00
#
_symmetry.space_group_name_H-M   'P 1'
#
loop_
_entity.id
_entity.type
_entity.pdbx_description
1 polymer ?
#
loop_
_entity_poly.entity_id
_entity_poly.type
_entity_poly.pdbx_seq_one_letter_code
_entity_poly.pdbx_strand_id
1 'polypeptide(L)'
;MMEENMKNLKFYLIALTAIFLIGCGSEDSRADDKAMIAEEEFKLGHITKEEAECMANLYSDNFPDDDKWATLVSMYDYTMEEQYELGLKAGAGENLTAEEQKMVDVSLESVAILPKFKTECDVDIFEVAEKRMTDL
;
A
#
# COMPACT_ATOMS: atom_id res chain seq x y z
N MET A 1 -6.99 -43.27 -33.03
CA MET A 1 -5.74 -42.48 -32.97
C MET A 1 -5.93 -40.97 -33.17
N MET A 2 -6.91 -40.48 -33.95
CA MET A 2 -7.15 -39.01 -34.06
C MET A 2 -7.94 -38.42 -32.88
N GLU A 3 -8.80 -39.17 -32.20
CA GLU A 3 -9.64 -38.66 -31.11
C GLU A 3 -8.90 -38.45 -29.78
N GLU A 4 -7.88 -39.25 -29.47
CA GLU A 4 -7.05 -39.07 -28.26
C GLU A 4 -6.17 -37.82 -28.37
N ASN A 5 -5.61 -37.55 -29.56
CA ASN A 5 -4.81 -36.35 -29.80
C ASN A 5 -5.63 -35.06 -29.66
N MET A 6 -6.91 -35.08 -30.05
CA MET A 6 -7.81 -33.92 -29.85
C MET A 6 -8.21 -33.71 -28.39
N LYS A 7 -8.39 -34.78 -27.59
CA LYS A 7 -8.67 -34.66 -26.16
C LYS A 7 -7.47 -34.07 -25.43
N ASN A 8 -6.26 -34.55 -25.71
CA ASN A 8 -5.03 -34.02 -25.14
C ASN A 8 -4.82 -32.55 -25.54
N LEU A 9 -5.05 -32.19 -26.81
CA LEU A 9 -4.92 -30.80 -27.28
C LEU A 9 -5.88 -29.84 -26.55
N LYS A 10 -7.13 -30.27 -26.27
CA LYS A 10 -8.10 -29.47 -25.49
C LYS A 10 -7.64 -29.25 -24.05
N PHE A 11 -7.09 -30.27 -23.40
CA PHE A 11 -6.53 -30.15 -22.05
C PHE A 11 -5.26 -29.27 -22.04
N TYR A 12 -4.38 -29.39 -23.04
CA TYR A 12 -3.23 -28.50 -23.19
C TYR A 12 -3.64 -27.05 -23.43
N LEU A 13 -4.68 -26.79 -24.22
CA LEU A 13 -5.21 -25.45 -24.43
C LEU A 13 -5.83 -24.89 -23.14
N ILE A 14 -6.61 -25.66 -22.39
CA ILE A 14 -7.16 -25.22 -21.10
C ILE A 14 -6.06 -24.96 -20.09
N ALA A 15 -5.03 -25.81 -20.04
CA ALA A 15 -3.87 -25.61 -19.17
C ALA A 15 -3.05 -24.38 -19.58
N LEU A 16 -2.85 -24.16 -20.89
CA LEU A 16 -2.20 -22.96 -21.41
C LEU A 16 -3.01 -21.70 -21.12
N THR A 17 -4.34 -21.74 -21.24
CA THR A 17 -5.22 -20.62 -20.88
C THR A 17 -5.24 -20.39 -19.37
N ALA A 18 -5.19 -21.44 -18.54
CA ALA A 18 -5.07 -21.30 -17.09
C ALA A 18 -3.71 -20.71 -16.69
N ILE A 19 -2.62 -21.12 -17.34
CA ILE A 19 -1.28 -20.53 -17.17
C ILE A 19 -1.26 -19.08 -17.69
N PHE A 20 -1.93 -18.79 -18.81
CA PHE A 20 -2.11 -17.42 -19.30
C PHE A 20 -2.98 -16.58 -18.36
N LEU A 21 -4.00 -17.13 -17.71
CA LEU A 21 -4.84 -16.42 -16.75
C LEU A 21 -4.11 -16.18 -15.41
N ILE A 22 -3.24 -17.10 -14.99
CA ILE A 22 -2.33 -16.91 -13.84
C ILE A 22 -1.20 -15.93 -14.20
N GLY A 23 -0.75 -15.90 -15.46
CA GLY A 23 0.26 -14.96 -15.99
C GLY A 23 -0.31 -13.70 -16.67
N CYS A 24 -1.61 -13.45 -16.59
CA CYS A 24 -2.30 -12.25 -17.11
C CYS A 24 -3.31 -11.70 -16.09
N GLY A 25 -3.04 -11.87 -14.79
CA GLY A 25 -3.38 -10.77 -13.89
C GLY A 25 -2.53 -9.59 -14.33
N SER A 26 -3.11 -8.40 -14.47
CA SER A 26 -2.34 -7.15 -14.59
C SER A 26 -1.17 -7.25 -13.61
N GLU A 27 0.07 -7.36 -14.12
CA GLU A 27 1.27 -7.51 -13.31
C GLU A 27 1.50 -6.17 -12.63
N ASP A 28 0.69 -5.93 -11.61
CA ASP A 28 0.79 -4.78 -10.75
C ASP A 28 2.13 -4.92 -10.04
N SER A 29 3.13 -4.20 -10.55
CA SER A 29 4.50 -4.26 -10.05
C SER A 29 4.62 -3.83 -8.59
N ARG A 30 3.54 -3.29 -8.01
CA ARG A 30 3.43 -2.84 -6.62
C ARG A 30 2.59 -3.78 -5.76
N ALA A 31 2.20 -4.95 -6.26
CA ALA A 31 1.32 -5.87 -5.52
C ALA A 31 1.90 -6.28 -4.16
N ASP A 32 3.19 -6.60 -4.10
CA ASP A 32 3.87 -7.00 -2.87
C ASP A 32 3.97 -5.82 -1.87
N ASP A 33 4.36 -4.64 -2.36
CA ASP A 33 4.43 -3.42 -1.55
C ASP A 33 3.06 -3.05 -0.96
N LYS A 34 2.00 -3.12 -1.77
CA LYS A 34 0.63 -2.86 -1.31
C LYS A 34 0.15 -3.87 -0.29
N ALA A 35 0.51 -5.15 -0.45
CA ALA A 35 0.17 -6.17 0.53
C ALA A 35 0.86 -5.91 1.88
N MET A 36 2.13 -5.48 1.85
CA MET A 36 2.89 -5.11 3.04
C MET A 36 2.32 -3.85 3.72
N ILE A 37 2.02 -2.80 2.96
CA ILE A 37 1.34 -1.60 3.47
C ILE A 37 0.00 -1.96 4.12
N ALA A 38 -0.84 -2.76 3.44
CA ALA A 38 -2.12 -3.18 3.99
C ALA A 38 -1.95 -3.98 5.29
N GLU A 39 -0.91 -4.81 5.40
CA GLU A 39 -0.61 -5.53 6.65
C GLU A 39 -0.24 -4.57 7.79
N GLU A 40 0.59 -3.56 7.53
CA GLU A 40 0.99 -2.57 8.53
C GLU A 40 -0.17 -1.68 8.97
N GLU A 41 -1.01 -1.22 8.02
CA GLU A 41 -2.22 -0.48 8.36
C GLU A 41 -3.18 -1.34 9.19
N PHE A 42 -3.36 -2.62 8.85
CA PHE A 42 -4.20 -3.54 9.63
C PHE A 42 -3.71 -3.70 11.08
N LYS A 43 -2.40 -3.62 11.31
CA LYS A 43 -1.81 -3.64 12.67
C LYS A 43 -2.17 -2.40 13.50
N LEU A 44 -2.71 -1.33 12.90
CA LEU A 44 -3.27 -0.21 13.64
C LEU A 44 -4.48 -0.63 14.50
N GLY A 45 -5.13 -1.74 14.15
CA GLY A 45 -6.32 -2.25 14.83
C GLY A 45 -7.56 -1.43 14.50
N HIS A 46 -8.73 -1.95 14.86
CA HIS A 46 -10.02 -1.28 14.63
C HIS A 46 -10.33 -0.96 13.15
N ILE A 47 -9.67 -1.65 12.23
CA ILE A 47 -9.99 -1.68 10.79
C ILE A 47 -10.02 -3.13 10.28
N THR A 48 -10.77 -3.39 9.21
CA THR A 48 -10.85 -4.69 8.54
C THR A 48 -9.70 -4.87 7.54
N LYS A 49 -9.53 -6.10 7.04
CA LYS A 49 -8.50 -6.39 6.04
C LYS A 49 -8.82 -5.69 4.72
N GLU A 50 -10.08 -5.69 4.32
CA GLU A 50 -10.57 -5.06 3.09
C GLU A 50 -10.40 -3.53 3.14
N GLU A 51 -10.61 -2.94 4.31
CA GLU A 51 -10.36 -1.51 4.56
C GLU A 51 -8.87 -1.16 4.43
N ALA A 52 -7.99 -1.97 5.01
CA ALA A 52 -6.55 -1.78 4.89
C ALA A 52 -6.04 -1.96 3.44
N GLU A 53 -6.57 -2.95 2.71
CA GLU A 53 -6.30 -3.13 1.28
C GLU A 53 -6.80 -1.93 0.44
N CYS A 54 -7.96 -1.36 0.80
CA CYS A 54 -8.47 -0.14 0.17
C CYS A 54 -7.53 1.05 0.39
N MET A 55 -7.04 1.26 1.61
CA MET A 55 -6.07 2.32 1.93
C MET A 55 -4.76 2.17 1.13
N ALA A 56 -4.21 0.96 1.04
CA ALA A 56 -3.01 0.68 0.26
C ALA A 56 -3.20 0.99 -1.25
N ASN A 57 -4.37 0.69 -1.80
CA ASN A 57 -4.70 1.03 -3.18
C ASN A 57 -4.84 2.55 -3.37
N LEU A 58 -5.45 3.28 -2.42
CA LEU A 58 -5.50 4.74 -2.47
C LEU A 58 -4.12 5.37 -2.44
N TYR A 59 -3.19 4.85 -1.63
CA TYR A 59 -1.81 5.30 -1.71
C TYR A 59 -1.23 5.10 -3.11
N SER A 60 -1.36 3.91 -3.69
CA SER A 60 -0.85 3.63 -5.03
C SER A 60 -1.46 4.53 -6.11
N ASP A 61 -2.75 4.83 -6.02
CA ASP A 61 -3.46 5.70 -6.98
C ASP A 61 -3.03 7.17 -6.86
N ASN A 62 -2.63 7.62 -5.67
CA ASN A 62 -2.23 9.01 -5.41
C ASN A 62 -0.71 9.21 -5.50
N PHE A 63 0.09 8.13 -5.48
CA PHE A 63 1.53 8.13 -5.72
C PHE A 63 1.91 7.38 -7.00
N PRO A 64 1.49 7.84 -8.20
CA PRO A 64 1.81 7.16 -9.46
C PRO A 64 3.29 7.27 -9.86
N ASP A 65 4.05 8.17 -9.23
CA ASP A 65 5.49 8.32 -9.41
C ASP A 65 6.24 7.23 -8.63
N ASP A 66 7.10 6.46 -9.32
CA ASP A 66 7.81 5.32 -8.72
C ASP A 66 8.82 5.74 -7.65
N ASP A 67 9.45 6.91 -7.78
CA ASP A 67 10.39 7.41 -6.78
C ASP A 67 9.67 7.84 -5.50
N LYS A 68 8.47 8.41 -5.62
CA LYS A 68 7.63 8.74 -4.46
C LYS A 68 7.03 7.49 -3.82
N TRP A 69 6.58 6.53 -4.63
CA TRP A 69 6.11 5.24 -4.15
C TRP A 69 7.20 4.51 -3.35
N ALA A 70 8.40 4.39 -3.90
CA ALA A 70 9.52 3.78 -3.21
C ALA A 70 9.85 4.48 -1.88
N THR A 71 9.74 5.81 -1.84
CA THR A 71 9.90 6.55 -0.58
C THR A 71 8.77 6.26 0.41
N LEU A 72 7.51 6.24 -0.01
CA LEU A 72 6.39 5.85 0.85
C LEU A 72 6.60 4.47 1.46
N VAL A 73 6.94 3.49 0.62
CA VAL A 73 7.22 2.10 1.03
C VAL A 73 8.34 2.08 2.07
N SER A 74 9.45 2.80 1.82
CA SER A 74 10.57 2.86 2.76
C SER A 74 10.24 3.52 4.11
N MET A 75 9.19 4.34 4.19
CA MET A 75 8.78 4.95 5.47
C MET A 75 8.26 3.92 6.46
N TYR A 76 7.78 2.75 6.00
CA TYR A 76 7.37 1.65 6.88
C TYR A 76 8.57 0.96 7.56
N ASP A 77 9.81 1.20 7.09
CA ASP A 77 11.03 0.75 7.78
C ASP A 77 11.41 1.65 8.97
N TYR A 78 10.83 2.85 9.06
CA TYR A 78 11.10 3.80 10.13
C TYR A 78 10.15 3.55 11.31
N THR A 79 10.70 3.60 12.52
CA THR A 79 9.90 3.61 13.74
C THR A 79 9.05 4.87 13.83
N MET A 80 7.93 4.81 14.56
CA MET A 80 7.12 6.01 14.83
C MET A 80 7.92 7.13 15.51
N GLU A 81 8.91 6.78 16.33
CA GLU A 81 9.80 7.75 17.00
C GLU A 81 10.65 8.51 15.98
N GLU A 82 11.29 7.80 15.05
CA GLU A 82 12.11 8.43 13.99
C GLU A 82 11.27 9.31 13.07
N GLN A 83 10.07 8.85 12.68
CA GLN A 83 9.15 9.66 11.87
C GLN A 83 8.69 10.92 12.61
N TYR A 84 8.43 10.81 13.92
CA TYR A 84 8.04 11.96 14.75
C TYR A 84 9.19 12.97 14.89
N GLU A 85 10.41 12.51 15.15
CA GLU A 85 11.60 13.37 15.22
C GLU A 85 11.84 14.11 13.90
N LEU A 86 11.71 13.42 12.77
CA LEU A 86 11.82 14.03 11.45
C LEU A 86 10.76 15.11 11.24
N GLY A 87 9.51 14.84 11.64
CA GLY A 87 8.42 15.82 11.61
C GLY A 87 8.69 17.05 12.48
N LEU A 88 9.27 16.86 13.67
CA LEU A 88 9.65 17.96 14.56
C LEU A 88 10.75 18.84 13.95
N LYS A 89 11.81 18.24 13.38
CA LYS A 89 12.88 18.98 12.69
C LYS A 89 12.31 19.80 11.53
N ALA A 90 11.45 19.20 10.71
CA ALA A 90 10.79 19.88 9.60
C ALA A 90 9.93 21.05 10.07
N GLY A 91 9.11 20.84 11.12
CA GLY A 91 8.25 21.87 11.70
C GLY A 91 9.01 23.01 12.38
N ALA A 92 10.20 22.74 12.90
CA ALA A 92 11.12 23.75 13.44
C ALA A 92 11.88 24.53 12.36
N GLY A 93 11.77 24.13 11.09
CA GLY A 93 12.48 24.76 9.97
C GLY A 93 13.99 24.47 9.98
N GLU A 94 14.39 23.33 10.55
CA GLU A 94 15.78 22.89 10.53
C GLU A 94 16.25 22.52 9.12
N ASN A 95 17.55 22.61 8.87
CA ASN A 95 18.12 22.16 7.59
C ASN A 95 18.13 20.64 7.54
N LEU A 96 17.23 20.08 6.75
CA LEU A 96 17.17 18.65 6.45
C LEU A 96 18.14 18.26 5.34
N THR A 97 18.58 17.01 5.35
CA THR A 97 19.21 16.40 4.17
C THR A 97 18.19 16.27 3.03
N ALA A 98 18.67 16.06 1.80
CA ALA A 98 17.78 15.87 0.66
C ALA A 98 16.85 14.65 0.81
N GLU A 99 17.34 13.59 1.45
CA GLU A 99 16.58 12.37 1.71
C GLU A 99 15.52 12.58 2.80
N GLU A 100 15.88 13.23 3.90
CA GLU A 100 14.95 13.65 4.95
C GLU A 100 13.84 14.57 4.39
N GLN A 101 14.21 15.51 3.52
CA GLN A 101 13.24 16.37 2.86
C GLN A 101 12.27 15.56 1.98
N LYS A 102 12.78 14.58 1.22
CA LYS A 102 11.94 13.71 0.37
C LYS A 102 10.93 12.92 1.20
N MET A 103 11.35 12.39 2.36
CA MET A 103 10.45 11.68 3.26
C MET A 103 9.35 12.60 3.83
N VAL A 104 9.72 13.82 4.24
CA VAL A 104 8.74 14.82 4.72
C VAL A 104 7.75 15.18 3.62
N ASP A 105 8.20 15.41 2.39
CA ASP A 105 7.34 15.77 1.27
C ASP A 105 6.32 14.65 0.96
N VAL A 106 6.77 13.39 0.93
CA VAL A 106 5.88 12.23 0.75
C VAL A 106 4.93 12.07 1.93
N SER A 107 5.40 12.27 3.17
CA SER A 107 4.54 12.23 4.36
C SER A 107 3.41 13.26 4.29
N LEU A 108 3.69 14.49 3.84
CA LEU A 108 2.69 15.53 3.67
C LEU A 108 1.68 15.19 2.57
N GLU A 109 2.13 14.61 1.46
CA GLU A 109 1.25 14.11 0.40
C GLU A 109 0.37 12.96 0.90
N SER A 110 0.90 12.05 1.74
CA SER A 110 0.14 10.97 2.37
C SER A 110 -0.95 11.49 3.29
N VAL A 111 -0.66 12.54 4.08
CA VAL A 111 -1.64 13.20 4.94
C VAL A 111 -2.81 13.79 4.12
N ALA A 112 -2.54 14.27 2.90
CA ALA A 112 -3.60 14.78 2.02
C ALA A 112 -4.57 13.69 1.54
N ILE A 113 -4.22 12.41 1.67
CA ILE A 113 -5.06 11.26 1.30
C ILE A 113 -6.02 10.87 2.43
N LEU A 114 -5.72 11.22 3.69
CA LEU A 114 -6.53 10.83 4.86
C LEU A 114 -8.04 11.12 4.72
N PRO A 115 -8.49 12.25 4.16
CA PRO A 115 -9.93 12.47 3.95
C PRO A 115 -10.57 11.43 3.03
N LYS A 116 -9.82 10.89 2.05
CA LYS A 116 -10.29 9.85 1.13
C LYS A 116 -10.47 8.51 1.82
N PHE A 117 -9.68 8.19 2.85
CA PHE A 117 -9.86 6.95 3.62
C PHE A 117 -11.27 6.86 4.21
N LYS A 118 -11.80 7.97 4.72
CA LYS A 118 -13.16 8.02 5.24
C LYS A 118 -14.21 7.88 4.14
N THR A 119 -14.05 8.56 3.01
CA THR A 119 -15.09 8.60 1.98
C THR A 119 -15.06 7.42 1.02
N GLU A 120 -13.91 6.77 0.84
CA GLU A 120 -13.69 5.71 -0.14
C GLU A 120 -13.46 4.34 0.52
N CYS A 121 -12.91 4.31 1.74
CA CYS A 121 -12.64 3.06 2.47
C CYS A 121 -13.44 2.92 3.78
N ASP A 122 -14.29 3.88 4.15
CA ASP A 122 -15.02 3.89 5.43
C ASP A 122 -14.13 3.91 6.69
N VAL A 123 -12.87 4.33 6.55
CA VAL A 123 -11.91 4.43 7.66
C VAL A 123 -11.74 5.87 8.12
N ASP A 124 -12.13 6.15 9.37
CA ASP A 124 -11.80 7.41 10.05
C ASP A 124 -10.53 7.23 10.91
N ILE A 125 -9.38 7.62 10.38
CA ILE A 125 -8.08 7.46 11.06
C ILE A 125 -8.02 8.15 12.42
N PHE A 126 -8.76 9.24 12.62
CA PHE A 126 -8.80 9.92 13.92
C PHE A 126 -9.55 9.08 14.96
N GLU A 127 -10.66 8.44 14.56
CA GLU A 127 -11.40 7.51 15.41
C GLU A 127 -10.58 6.25 15.72
N VAL A 128 -9.87 5.70 14.72
CA VAL A 128 -8.95 4.57 14.91
C VAL A 128 -7.86 4.92 15.93
N ALA A 129 -7.24 6.10 15.81
CA ALA A 129 -6.21 6.57 16.73
C ALA A 129 -6.76 6.76 18.17
N GLU A 130 -7.95 7.36 18.32
CA GLU A 130 -8.60 7.55 19.62
C GLU A 130 -8.89 6.22 20.33
N LYS A 131 -9.43 5.24 19.59
CA LYS A 131 -9.70 3.89 20.12
C LYS A 131 -8.42 3.20 20.55
N ARG A 132 -7.38 3.23 19.72
CA ARG A 132 -6.08 2.62 20.04
C ARG A 132 -5.46 3.21 21.30
N MET A 133 -5.55 4.53 21.51
CA MET A 133 -5.08 5.17 22.76
C MET A 133 -5.90 4.77 23.99
N THR A 134 -7.16 4.39 23.82
CA THR A 134 -8.05 3.98 24.93
C THR A 134 -7.83 2.50 25.33
N ASP A 135 -7.36 1.67 24.39
CA ASP A 135 -7.08 0.25 24.62
C ASP A 135 -5.68 -0.05 25.17
N LEU A 136 -4.78 0.94 25.19
CA LEU A 136 -3.41 0.88 25.75
C LEU A 136 -3.38 1.29 27.23
#